data_AF-A0A2P8B514-F1
#
_entry.id   AF-A0A2P8B514-F1
#
_cell.length_a   1.000
_cell.length_b   1.000
_cell.length_c   1.000
_cell.angle_alpha   90.00
_cell.angle_beta   90.00
_cell.angle_gamma   90.00
#
_symmetry.space_group_name_H-M   'P 1'
#
loop_
_entity.id
_entity.type
_entity.pdbx_description
1 polymer ?
#
loop_
_entity_poly.entity_id
_entity_poly.type
_entity_poly.pdbx_seq_one_letter_code
_entity_poly.pdbx_strand_id
1 'polypeptide(L)' 'MVAGQKVALGRLHRHQTVTVTVSETTLAIELTDGDTKVIRRTNTQPVRSIKGQRPRIATSVS' A
#
# COMPACT_ATOMS: atom_id res chain seq x y z
N MET A 1 2.35 -11.29 0.83
CA MET A 1 1.28 -10.27 0.90
C MET A 1 0.21 -10.69 -0.11
N VAL A 2 -0.96 -10.07 -0.24
CA VAL A 2 -1.81 -10.28 -1.44
C VAL A 2 -1.81 -8.94 -2.14
N ALA A 3 -0.69 -8.61 -2.81
CA ALA A 3 -0.30 -7.25 -3.19
C ALA A 3 -0.25 -6.25 -2.00
N GLY A 4 0.62 -5.26 -2.07
CA GLY A 4 0.60 -4.21 -1.07
C GLY A 4 1.72 -3.21 -1.28
N GLN A 5 1.43 -1.97 -0.90
CA GLN A 5 2.33 -0.84 -1.00
C GLN A 5 2.75 -0.44 0.41
N LYS A 6 4.07 -0.45 0.67
CA LYS A 6 4.61 0.07 1.93
C LYS A 6 4.82 1.58 1.78
N VAL A 7 4.21 2.34 2.68
CA VAL A 7 4.37 3.80 2.76
C VAL A 7 5.14 4.13 4.03
N ALA A 8 6.29 4.78 3.90
CA ALA A 8 7.04 5.28 5.04
C ALA A 8 6.45 6.62 5.50
N LEU A 9 5.88 6.64 6.71
CA LEU A 9 5.43 7.87 7.37
C LEU A 9 6.51 8.45 8.28
N GLY A 10 7.41 7.62 8.81
CA GLY A 10 8.45 8.03 9.74
C GLY A 10 8.06 7.78 11.20
N ARG A 11 9.02 7.91 12.11
CA ARG A 11 8.82 7.61 13.54
C ARG A 11 7.92 8.62 14.25
N LEU A 12 7.86 9.85 13.75
CA LEU A 12 7.06 10.93 14.31
C LEU A 12 5.57 10.57 14.40
N HIS A 13 5.04 9.91 13.37
CA HIS A 13 3.63 9.50 13.31
C HIS A 13 3.38 8.08 13.83
N ARG A 14 4.33 7.51 14.59
CA ARG A 14 4.17 6.18 15.18
C ARG A 14 3.02 6.18 16.19
N HIS A 15 2.21 5.13 16.15
CA HIS A 15 1.03 4.94 17.02
C HIS A 15 -0.07 6.01 16.85
N GLN A 16 -0.03 6.75 15.76
CA GLN A 16 -1.05 7.73 15.42
C GLN A 16 -2.02 7.16 14.39
N THR A 17 -3.28 7.57 14.48
CA THR A 17 -4.26 7.32 13.43
C THR A 17 -4.13 8.45 12.40
N VAL A 18 -4.00 8.08 11.13
CA VAL A 18 -3.93 9.04 10.02
C VAL A 18 -5.13 8.85 9.12
N THR A 19 -5.63 9.96 8.58
CA THR A 19 -6.67 9.92 7.55
C THR A 19 -6.01 9.73 6.20
N VAL A 20 -6.54 8.81 5.40
CA VAL A 20 -6.05 8.57 4.03
C VAL A 20 -7.20 8.72 3.06
N THR A 21 -7.15 9.77 2.25
CA THR A 21 -8.03 9.95 1.11
C THR A 21 -7.48 9.17 -0.08
N VAL A 22 -8.30 8.28 -0.64
CA VAL A 22 -7.89 7.36 -1.70
C VAL A 22 -8.55 7.74 -3.01
N SER A 23 -7.75 7.96 -4.05
CA SER A 23 -8.21 8.13 -5.42
C SER A 23 -7.81 6.93 -6.28
N GLU A 24 -8.13 6.97 -7.57
CA GLU A 24 -7.70 5.95 -8.53
C GLU A 24 -6.17 5.82 -8.59
N THR A 25 -5.46 6.95 -8.58
CA THR A 25 -4.02 7.00 -8.86
C THR A 25 -3.18 7.44 -7.67
N THR A 26 -3.79 7.96 -6.61
CA THR A 26 -3.09 8.54 -5.46
C THR A 26 -3.67 8.14 -4.09
N LEU A 27 -2.82 8.22 -3.08
CA LEU A 27 -3.14 8.20 -1.66
C LEU A 27 -2.71 9.56 -1.10
N ALA A 28 -3.64 10.34 -0.57
CA ALA A 28 -3.35 11.56 0.16
C ALA A 28 -3.48 11.26 1.65
N ILE A 29 -2.38 11.39 2.39
CA ILE A 29 -2.28 11.03 3.80
C ILE A 29 -2.15 12.32 4.60
N GLU A 30 -3.12 12.59 5.45
CA GLU A 30 -3.11 13.73 6.37
C GLU A 30 -2.29 13.35 7.60
N LEU A 31 -1.24 14.11 7.85
CA LEU A 31 -0.35 13.96 9.00
C LEU A 31 -0.77 14.94 10.09
N THR A 32 -0.46 14.59 11.34
CA THR A 32 -0.91 15.31 12.54
C THR A 32 -0.22 16.65 12.78
N ASP A 33 0.85 16.93 12.05
CA ASP A 33 1.51 18.24 11.96
C ASP A 33 0.83 19.19 10.96
N GLY A 34 -0.24 18.74 10.29
CA GLY A 34 -0.98 19.50 9.28
C GLY A 34 -0.44 19.30 7.86
N ASP A 35 0.64 18.52 7.70
CA ASP A 35 1.19 18.21 6.40
C ASP A 35 0.37 17.14 5.68
N THR A 36 0.33 17.22 4.34
CA THR A 36 -0.31 16.20 3.50
C THR A 36 0.72 15.51 2.63
N LYS A 37 0.87 14.19 2.82
CA LYS A 37 1.75 13.37 2.00
C LYS A 37 0.97 12.69 0.87
N VAL A 38 1.26 13.08 -0.36
CA VAL A 38 0.62 12.52 -1.56
C VAL A 38 1.54 11.48 -2.22
N ILE A 39 1.02 10.27 -2.44
CA ILE A 39 1.79 9.15 -2.97
C ILE A 39 1.00 8.47 -4.10
N ARG A 40 1.68 8.07 -5.17
CA ARG A 40 1.07 7.31 -6.27
C ARG A 40 0.71 5.88 -5.85
N ARG A 41 -0.47 5.39 -6.23
CA ARG A 41 -0.87 4.00 -6.03
C ARG A 41 -0.11 3.07 -6.97
N THR A 42 0.21 1.87 -6.48
CA THR A 42 0.88 0.82 -7.26
C THR A 42 -0.10 -0.26 -7.72
N ASN A 43 -1.30 0.13 -8.15
CA ASN A 43 -2.37 -0.79 -8.57
C ASN A 43 -2.07 -1.50 -9.91
N THR A 44 -1.17 -0.96 -10.73
CA THR A 44 -0.70 -1.57 -11.98
C THR A 44 0.53 -2.46 -11.80
N GLN A 45 1.17 -2.43 -10.63
CA GLN A 45 2.38 -3.21 -10.41
C GLN A 45 2.04 -4.70 -10.21
N PRO A 46 2.79 -5.62 -10.84
CA PRO A 46 2.54 -7.05 -10.70
C PRO A 46 2.77 -7.51 -9.26
N VAL A 47 1.99 -8.48 -8.81
CA VAL A 47 2.12 -9.06 -7.47
C VAL A 47 3.42 -9.84 -7.35
N ARG A 48 4.41 -9.30 -6.62
CA ARG A 48 5.72 -9.93 -6.45
C ARG A 48 5.80 -10.94 -5.30
N SER A 49 4.86 -10.92 -4.36
CA SER A 49 4.87 -11.81 -3.20
C SER A 49 3.45 -12.16 -2.76
N ILE A 50 3.08 -13.43 -2.97
CA ILE A 50 1.83 -14.04 -2.50
C ILE A 50 2.13 -14.74 -1.17
N LYS A 51 1.33 -14.51 -0.11
CA LYS A 51 1.50 -15.28 1.14
C LYS A 51 1.19 -16.75 0.86
N GLY A 52 2.09 -17.65 1.27
CA GLY A 52 1.98 -19.09 1.03
C GLY A 52 0.72 -19.76 1.60
N GLN A 53 -0.01 -19.10 2.52
CA GLN A 53 -1.29 -19.60 3.04
C GLN A 53 -2.49 -19.37 2.11
N ARG A 54 -2.30 -18.70 0.97
CA ARG A 54 -3.25 -18.71 -0.16
C ARG A 54 -2.46 -18.86 -1.47
N PRO A 55 -1.96 -20.08 -1.78
CA PRO A 55 -1.36 -20.34 -3.07
C PRO A 55 -2.41 -20.10 -4.16
N ARG A 56 -2.06 -19.35 -5.21
CA ARG A 56 -2.81 -19.51 -6.47
C ARG A 56 -2.39 -20.86 -7.05
N ILE A 57 -3.36 -21.67 -7.48
CA ILE A 57 -3.08 -22.78 -8.38
C ILE A 57 -2.47 -22.13 -9.63
N ALA A 58 -1.17 -22.33 -9.83
CA ALA A 58 -0.52 -21.95 -11.07
C ALA A 58 -1.09 -22.89 -12.14
N THR A 59 -1.80 -22.34 -13.12
CA THR A 59 -2.13 -23.11 -14.32
C THR A 59 -0.80 -23.41 -14.99
N SER A 60 -0.36 -24.66 -14.89
CA SER A 60 0.81 -25.16 -15.62
C SER A 60 0.52 -24.94 -17.11
N VAL A 61 1.34 -24.11 -17.74
CA VAL A 61 1.37 -24.02 -19.19
C VAL A 61 2.50 -24.95 -19.62
N SER A 62 2.12 -26.02 -20.31
CA SER A 62 3.06 -26.98 -20.90
C SER A 62 3.59 -26.46 -22.23
#